data_AF-A0A6P0J3F6-F1
#
_entry.id   AF-A0A6P0J3F6-F1
#
_cell.length_a   1.000
_cell.length_b   1.000
_cell.length_c   1.000
_cell.angle_alpha   90.00
_cell.angle_beta   90.00
_cell.angle_gamma   90.00
#
_symmetry.space_group_name_H-M   'P 1'
#
loop_
_entity.id
_entity.type
_entity.pdbx_description
1 polymer ?
#
loop_
_entity_poly.entity_id
_entity_poly.type
_entity_poly.pdbx_seq_one_letter_code
_entity_poly.pdbx_strand_id
1 'polypeptide(L)'
;MFRPNRQLNKRVELVVKIIFATFALVSVATTIGIVLTLIFETVGFFQEVSLLKFLSDKAWTPLFPNPKFGIFVLISATFLTSVIALMVALPLGLLAAIYLSEYASSGIRRWLKPALEILAGVPT
;
A
#
# COMPACT_ATOMS: atom_id res chain seq x y z
N MET A 1 41.05 27.68 16.83
CA MET A 1 41.65 26.69 15.91
C MET A 1 41.25 25.29 16.36
N PHE A 2 40.04 24.83 16.01
CA PHE A 2 39.57 23.48 16.34
C PHE A 2 40.28 22.48 15.43
N ARG A 3 41.16 21.64 15.97
CA ARG A 3 41.77 20.52 15.23
C ARG A 3 40.88 19.29 15.40
N PRO A 4 40.14 18.84 14.37
CA PRO A 4 39.28 17.67 14.51
C PRO A 4 40.16 16.43 14.69
N ASN A 5 39.88 15.63 15.72
CA ASN A 5 40.60 14.40 15.97
C ASN A 5 40.24 13.37 14.88
N ARG A 6 41.02 13.31 13.79
CA ARG A 6 40.78 12.47 12.60
C ARG A 6 40.56 10.98 12.92
N GLN A 7 41.06 10.47 14.05
CA GLN A 7 40.87 9.07 14.44
C GLN A 7 39.48 8.78 15.04
N LEU A 8 38.89 9.74 15.77
CA LEU A 8 37.56 9.59 16.38
C LEU A 8 36.49 9.53 15.28
N ASN A 9 36.63 10.36 14.24
CA ASN A 9 35.72 10.41 13.10
C ASN A 9 35.70 9.09 12.31
N LYS A 10 36.85 8.42 12.16
CA LYS A 10 36.95 7.14 11.43
C LYS A 10 36.25 5.98 12.14
N ARG A 11 36.31 5.92 13.48
CA ARG A 11 35.61 4.88 14.26
C ARG A 11 34.11 5.10 14.24
N VAL A 12 33.66 6.35 14.40
CA VAL A 12 32.24 6.70 14.30
C VAL A 12 31.71 6.39 12.89
N GLU A 13 32.45 6.76 11.84
CA GLU A 13 32.10 6.45 10.45
C GLU A 13 31.97 4.93 10.22
N LEU A 14 32.89 4.13 10.76
CA LEU A 14 32.83 2.68 10.65
C LEU A 14 31.62 2.10 11.37
N VAL A 15 31.31 2.57 12.59
CA VAL A 15 30.14 2.13 13.36
C VAL A 15 28.85 2.45 12.63
N VAL A 16 28.71 3.68 12.10
CA VAL A 16 27.52 4.08 11.32
C VAL A 16 27.38 3.22 10.06
N LYS A 17 28.49 2.99 9.33
CA LYS A 17 28.48 2.12 8.14
C LYS A 17 28.04 0.69 8.48
N ILE A 18 28.54 0.12 9.57
CA ILE A 18 28.16 -1.23 10.00
C ILE A 18 26.69 -1.28 10.37
N ILE A 19 26.20 -0.31 11.16
CA ILE A 19 24.78 -0.26 11.56
C ILE A 19 23.87 -0.17 10.34
N PHE A 20 24.15 0.74 9.40
CA PHE A 20 23.35 0.86 8.18
C PHE A 20 23.49 -0.34 7.26
N ALA A 21 24.68 -0.94 7.17
CA ALA A 21 24.86 -2.19 6.40
C ALA A 21 24.06 -3.34 7.00
N THR A 22 24.00 -3.47 8.33
CA THR A 22 23.17 -4.47 9.00
C THR A 22 21.69 -4.22 8.76
N PHE A 23 21.21 -2.98 8.88
CA PHE A 23 19.81 -2.66 8.57
C PHE A 23 19.46 -2.96 7.11
N ALA A 24 20.34 -2.58 6.17
CA ALA A 24 20.15 -2.90 4.75
C ALA A 24 20.12 -4.42 4.52
N LEU A 25 21.03 -5.17 5.14
CA LEU A 25 21.08 -6.62 5.03
C LEU A 25 19.81 -7.28 5.59
N VAL A 26 19.34 -6.84 6.77
CA VAL A 26 18.10 -7.33 7.38
C VAL A 26 16.89 -7.03 6.50
N SER A 27 16.80 -5.82 5.93
CA SER A 27 15.72 -5.44 5.02
C SER A 27 15.68 -6.31 3.76
N VAL A 28 16.84 -6.51 3.11
CA VAL A 28 16.95 -7.39 1.93
C VAL A 28 16.64 -8.84 2.29
N ALA A 29 17.18 -9.35 3.40
CA ALA A 29 16.91 -10.71 3.87
C ALA A 29 15.43 -10.93 4.18
N THR A 30 14.76 -9.96 4.82
CA THR A 30 13.31 -10.01 5.10
C THR A 30 12.52 -10.01 3.80
N THR A 31 12.88 -9.16 2.83
CA THR A 31 12.22 -9.12 1.52
C THR A 31 12.33 -10.46 0.79
N ILE A 32 13.53 -11.04 0.79
CA ILE A 32 13.77 -12.38 0.22
C ILE A 32 12.91 -13.42 0.95
N GLY A 33 12.86 -13.36 2.29
CA GLY A 33 12.03 -14.25 3.10
C GLY A 33 10.54 -14.17 2.76
N ILE A 34 10.00 -12.96 2.59
CA ILE A 34 8.61 -12.74 2.15
C ILE A 34 8.37 -13.36 0.78
N VAL A 35 9.25 -13.08 -0.20
CA VAL A 35 9.11 -13.63 -1.56
C VAL A 35 9.15 -15.15 -1.55
N LEU A 36 10.09 -15.76 -0.82
CA LEU A 36 10.19 -17.22 -0.73
C LEU A 36 8.94 -17.82 -0.09
N THR A 37 8.46 -17.24 1.02
CA THR A 37 7.24 -17.70 1.70
C THR A 37 6.05 -17.65 0.74
N LEU A 38 5.86 -16.53 0.03
CA LEU A 38 4.79 -16.38 -0.94
C LEU A 38 4.88 -17.43 -2.06
N ILE A 39 6.07 -17.71 -2.59
CA ILE A 39 6.25 -18.73 -3.63
C ILE A 39 5.88 -20.13 -3.11
N PHE A 40 6.40 -20.53 -1.95
CA PHE A 40 6.12 -21.86 -1.41
C PHE A 40 4.64 -22.07 -1.09
N GLU A 41 4.00 -21.09 -0.44
CA GLU A 41 2.57 -21.12 -0.15
C GLU A 41 1.72 -21.13 -1.44
N THR A 42 2.11 -20.34 -2.45
CA THR A 42 1.40 -20.29 -3.73
C THR A 42 1.51 -21.62 -4.48
N VAL A 43 2.69 -22.24 -4.50
CA VAL A 43 2.88 -23.55 -5.13
C VAL A 43 2.08 -24.62 -4.39
N GLY A 44 2.10 -24.63 -3.05
CA GLY A 44 1.28 -25.55 -2.25
C GLY A 44 -0.23 -25.37 -2.50
N PHE A 45 -0.70 -24.13 -2.60
CA PHE A 45 -2.08 -23.82 -2.94
C PHE A 45 -2.49 -24.39 -4.32
N PHE A 46 -1.65 -24.21 -5.34
CA PHE A 46 -1.98 -24.68 -6.70
C PHE A 46 -1.84 -26.20 -6.89
N GLN A 47 -1.27 -26.92 -5.93
CA GLN A 47 -1.35 -28.38 -5.90
C GLN A 47 -2.75 -28.88 -5.54
N GLU A 48 -3.45 -28.16 -4.65
CA GLU A 48 -4.82 -28.49 -4.23
C GLU A 48 -5.88 -27.88 -5.17
N VAL A 49 -5.64 -26.67 -5.66
CA VAL A 49 -6.57 -25.91 -6.51
C VAL A 49 -5.96 -25.71 -7.88
N SER A 50 -6.60 -26.20 -8.95
CA SER A 50 -6.07 -25.97 -10.29
C SER A 50 -6.16 -24.49 -10.69
N LEU A 51 -5.14 -24.00 -11.42
CA LEU A 51 -5.10 -22.64 -11.98
C LEU A 51 -6.36 -22.29 -12.77
N LEU A 52 -6.88 -23.25 -13.54
CA LEU A 52 -8.10 -23.04 -14.32
C LEU A 52 -9.31 -22.79 -13.41
N LYS A 53 -9.48 -23.57 -12.33
CA LYS A 53 -10.58 -23.36 -11.37
C LYS A 53 -10.42 -22.04 -10.65
N PHE A 54 -9.20 -21.72 -10.21
CA PHE A 54 -8.89 -20.42 -9.59
C PHE A 54 -9.30 -19.23 -10.48
N LEU A 55 -9.03 -19.30 -11.79
CA LEU A 55 -9.36 -18.24 -12.74
C LEU A 55 -10.82 -18.22 -13.20
N SER A 56 -11.47 -19.39 -13.32
CA SER A 56 -12.80 -19.52 -13.93
C SER A 56 -13.95 -19.61 -12.92
N ASP A 57 -13.70 -20.01 -11.68
CA ASP A 57 -14.74 -20.08 -10.65
C ASP A 57 -15.27 -18.68 -10.31
N LYS A 58 -16.59 -18.59 -10.19
CA LYS A 58 -17.31 -17.33 -9.91
C LYS A 58 -17.69 -17.17 -8.43
N ALA A 59 -17.21 -18.05 -7.56
CA ALA A 59 -17.55 -18.05 -6.15
C ALA A 59 -16.30 -18.04 -5.28
N TRP A 60 -16.37 -17.27 -4.19
CA TRP A 60 -15.37 -17.22 -3.13
C TRP A 60 -15.98 -17.75 -1.85
N THR A 61 -15.80 -19.05 -1.61
CA THR A 61 -16.43 -19.79 -0.50
C THR A 61 -15.44 -20.70 0.22
N PRO A 62 -14.30 -20.19 0.73
CA PRO A 62 -13.25 -21.02 1.33
C PRO A 62 -13.67 -21.71 2.64
N LEU A 63 -14.70 -21.18 3.33
CA LEU A 63 -15.17 -21.69 4.62
C LEU A 63 -16.26 -22.77 4.52
N PHE A 64 -16.69 -23.11 3.31
CA PHE A 64 -17.77 -24.07 3.07
C PHE A 64 -17.22 -25.49 2.83
N PRO A 65 -18.04 -26.55 3.00
CA PRO A 65 -17.60 -27.94 2.78
C PRO A 65 -16.99 -28.21 1.39
N ASN A 66 -17.40 -27.43 0.38
CA ASN A 66 -16.80 -27.41 -0.95
C ASN A 66 -16.09 -26.07 -1.15
N PRO A 67 -14.81 -25.94 -0.76
CA PRO A 67 -14.11 -24.67 -0.84
C PRO A 67 -13.90 -24.25 -2.29
N LYS A 68 -14.19 -22.98 -2.59
CA LYS A 68 -13.96 -22.35 -3.90
C LYS A 68 -13.16 -21.08 -3.73
N PHE A 69 -12.14 -20.92 -4.57
CA PHE A 69 -11.16 -19.84 -4.51
C PHE A 69 -11.13 -19.05 -5.82
N GLY A 70 -12.30 -18.81 -6.42
CA GLY A 70 -12.38 -18.07 -7.68
C GLY A 70 -11.91 -16.62 -7.52
N ILE A 71 -10.85 -16.22 -8.23
CA ILE A 71 -10.37 -14.83 -8.19
C ILE A 71 -11.28 -13.88 -8.96
N PHE A 72 -12.02 -14.39 -9.94
CA PHE A 72 -12.87 -13.57 -10.81
C PHE A 72 -13.90 -12.76 -10.03
N VAL A 73 -14.52 -13.37 -9.00
CA VAL A 73 -15.50 -12.66 -8.17
C VAL A 73 -14.86 -11.52 -7.37
N LEU A 74 -13.63 -11.71 -6.88
CA LEU A 74 -12.89 -10.67 -6.14
C LEU A 74 -12.55 -9.49 -7.05
N ILE A 75 -12.06 -9.76 -8.27
CA ILE A 75 -11.76 -8.73 -9.27
C ILE A 75 -13.04 -7.96 -9.62
N SER A 76 -14.14 -8.69 -9.87
CA SER A 76 -15.42 -8.06 -10.21
C SER A 76 -15.96 -7.19 -9.05
N ALA A 77 -15.78 -7.62 -7.81
CA ALA A 77 -16.18 -6.86 -6.63
C ALA A 77 -15.36 -5.57 -6.50
N THR A 78 -14.03 -5.64 -6.66
CA THR A 78 -13.16 -4.45 -6.64
C THR A 78 -13.51 -3.47 -7.75
N PHE A 79 -13.79 -3.97 -8.96
CA PHE A 79 -14.18 -3.12 -10.08
C PHE A 79 -15.53 -2.44 -9.82
N LEU A 80 -16.53 -3.20 -9.37
CA LEU A 80 -17.85 -2.68 -9.04
C LEU A 80 -17.79 -1.61 -7.94
N THR A 81 -17.08 -1.88 -6.85
CA THR A 81 -16.95 -0.92 -5.75
C THR A 81 -16.19 0.34 -6.18
N SER A 82 -15.14 0.18 -6.98
CA SER A 82 -14.37 1.30 -7.53
C SER A 82 -15.21 2.17 -8.47
N VAL A 83 -16.01 1.57 -9.35
CA VAL A 83 -16.92 2.30 -10.25
C VAL A 83 -17.98 3.06 -9.46
N ILE A 84 -18.60 2.42 -8.47
CA ILE A 84 -19.58 3.10 -7.59
C ILE A 84 -18.90 4.23 -6.82
N ALA A 85 -17.71 4.00 -6.27
CA ALA A 85 -16.96 5.02 -5.56
C ALA A 85 -16.64 6.22 -6.46
N LEU A 86 -16.18 5.99 -7.70
CA LEU A 86 -15.90 7.06 -8.66
C LEU A 86 -17.18 7.81 -9.07
N MET A 87 -18.28 7.11 -9.30
CA MET A 87 -19.56 7.73 -9.64
C MET A 87 -20.06 8.70 -8.56
N VAL A 88 -19.73 8.46 -7.29
CA VAL A 88 -20.11 9.34 -6.18
C VAL A 88 -19.02 10.37 -5.87
N ALA A 89 -17.76 9.95 -5.82
CA ALA A 89 -16.64 10.78 -5.43
C ALA A 89 -16.31 11.85 -6.48
N LEU A 90 -16.44 11.55 -7.78
CA LEU A 90 -16.13 12.52 -8.84
C LEU A 90 -17.11 13.70 -8.83
N PRO A 91 -18.45 13.52 -8.85
CA PRO A 91 -19.36 14.66 -8.80
C PRO A 91 -19.20 15.48 -7.52
N LEU A 92 -19.13 14.84 -6.36
CA LEU A 92 -19.00 15.55 -5.08
C LEU A 92 -17.65 16.26 -4.95
N GLY A 93 -16.57 15.59 -5.34
CA GLY A 93 -15.22 16.15 -5.32
C GLY A 93 -15.07 17.33 -6.27
N LEU A 94 -15.64 17.24 -7.47
CA LEU A 94 -15.62 18.33 -8.44
C LEU A 94 -16.43 19.53 -7.97
N LEU A 95 -17.64 19.30 -7.44
CA LEU A 95 -18.47 20.37 -6.87
C LEU A 95 -17.79 21.05 -5.68
N ALA A 96 -17.16 20.29 -4.79
CA ALA A 96 -16.38 20.82 -3.68
C ALA A 96 -15.18 21.65 -4.16
N ALA A 97 -14.49 21.19 -5.21
CA ALA A 97 -13.37 21.92 -5.82
C ALA A 97 -13.82 23.26 -6.42
N ILE A 98 -14.91 23.26 -7.19
CA ILE A 98 -15.48 24.49 -7.79
C ILE A 98 -15.94 25.47 -6.69
N TYR A 99 -16.62 24.98 -5.66
CA TYR A 99 -17.03 25.83 -4.54
C TYR A 99 -15.82 26.47 -3.86
N LEU A 100 -14.77 25.70 -3.60
CA LEU A 100 -13.56 26.20 -2.95
C LEU A 100 -12.76 27.17 -3.83
N SER A 101 -12.80 27.01 -5.16
CA SER A 101 -12.08 27.88 -6.10
C SER A 101 -12.79 29.21 -6.34
N GLU A 102 -14.10 29.17 -6.59
CA GLU A 102 -14.87 30.33 -7.06
C GLU A 102 -15.69 31.04 -5.96
N TYR A 103 -16.22 30.28 -5.00
CA TYR A 103 -17.26 30.80 -4.08
C TYR A 103 -16.82 30.90 -2.62
N ALA A 104 -15.80 30.16 -2.20
CA ALA A 104 -15.39 30.12 -0.80
C ALA A 104 -14.74 31.44 -0.34
N SER A 105 -15.25 31.98 0.76
CA SER A 105 -14.63 33.12 1.44
C SER A 105 -13.26 32.77 2.02
N SER A 106 -12.43 33.79 2.25
CA SER A 106 -11.05 33.63 2.75
C SER A 106 -10.97 32.84 4.06
N GLY A 107 -11.97 32.94 4.95
CA GLY A 107 -12.07 32.18 6.19
C GLY A 107 -12.31 30.68 5.98
N ILE A 108 -13.22 30.31 5.07
CA ILE A 108 -13.53 28.91 4.76
C ILE A 108 -12.34 28.22 4.11
N ARG A 109 -11.69 28.89 3.15
CA ARG A 109 -10.51 28.36 2.45
C ARG A 109 -9.34 28.11 3.40
N ARG A 110 -9.18 28.94 4.44
CA ARG A 110 -8.12 28.80 5.46
C ARG A 110 -8.23 27.51 6.28
N TRP A 111 -9.45 27.00 6.50
CA TRP A 111 -9.68 25.78 7.28
C TRP A 111 -9.83 24.53 6.42
N LEU A 112 -10.57 24.62 5.31
CA LEU A 112 -10.83 23.46 4.45
C LEU A 112 -9.58 23.00 3.68
N LYS A 113 -8.74 23.94 3.22
CA LYS A 113 -7.57 23.56 2.40
C LYS A 113 -6.56 22.68 3.16
N PRO A 114 -6.12 23.02 4.39
CA PRO A 114 -5.27 22.13 5.17
C PRO A 114 -5.95 20.81 5.55
N ALA A 115 -7.26 20.83 5.85
CA ALA A 115 -7.99 19.60 6.18
C ALA A 115 -8.01 18.62 4.99
N LEU A 116 -8.22 19.12 3.77
CA LEU A 116 -8.16 18.33 2.55
C LEU A 116 -6.74 17.81 2.27
N GLU A 117 -5.71 18.64 2.48
CA GLU A 117 -4.30 18.23 2.32
C GLU A 117 -3.92 17.12 3.31
N ILE A 118 -4.39 17.20 4.55
CA ILE A 118 -4.19 16.15 5.57
C ILE A 118 -4.95 14.87 5.20
N LEU A 119 -6.22 14.98 4.79
CA LEU A 119 -7.02 13.83 4.35
C LEU A 119 -6.39 13.11 3.17
N ALA A 120 -5.83 13.85 2.21
CA ALA A 120 -5.11 13.28 1.07
C ALA A 120 -3.77 12.63 1.47
N GLY A 121 -3.17 13.06 2.58
CA GLY A 121 -1.90 12.56 3.10
C GLY A 121 -2.02 11.39 4.07
N VAL A 122 -3.24 10.92 4.40
CA VAL A 122 -3.42 9.74 5.26
C VAL A 122 -2.85 8.52 4.53
N PRO A 123 -1.88 7.80 5.12
CA PRO A 123 -1.39 6.56 4.54
C PRO A 123 -2.51 5.50 4.59
N THR A 124 -3.05 5.15 3.41
CA THR A 124 -4.03 4.06 3.21
C THR A 124 -3.35 2.79 2.75
#